data_AF-A0A9D3ABK6-F1
#
_entry.id   AF-A0A9D3ABK6-F1
#
_cell.length_a   1.000
_cell.length_b   1.000
_cell.length_c   1.000
_cell.angle_alpha   90.00
_cell.angle_beta   90.00
_cell.angle_gamma   90.00
#
_symmetry.space_group_name_H-M   'P 1'
#
loop_
_entity.id
_entity.type
_entity.pdbx_description
1 polymer ?
#
loop_
_entity_poly.entity_id
_entity_poly.type
_entity_poly.pdbx_seq_one_letter_code
_entity_poly.pdbx_strand_id
1 'polypeptide(L)'
;MVSLMRGGLLALITLLSACTSTGNSFDLNAIQALQVGQTTKQQAVTLLQAEPVNYYHQSNGAYLALWRFTKTVLTDAVYIERELLLEFDSHHTLVAIKKQPSVYHPEPTPVEPRLGR
;
A
#
# COMPACT_ATOMS: atom_id res chain seq x y z
N MET A 1 39.00 34.58 -19.63
CA MET A 1 39.22 33.16 -19.30
C MET A 1 38.18 32.75 -18.27
N VAL A 2 37.14 32.07 -18.74
CA VAL A 2 36.37 31.04 -18.02
C VAL A 2 35.94 31.37 -16.58
N SER A 3 34.90 32.19 -16.45
CA SER A 3 33.96 32.14 -15.32
C SER A 3 33.05 30.91 -15.45
N LEU A 4 33.64 29.70 -15.50
CA LEU A 4 32.90 28.42 -15.55
C LEU A 4 33.44 27.41 -14.52
N MET A 5 33.59 27.84 -13.27
CA MET A 5 33.83 26.92 -12.15
C MET A 5 32.79 27.11 -11.05
N ARG A 6 31.52 27.26 -11.44
CA ARG A 6 30.37 27.22 -10.50
C ARG A 6 29.12 26.52 -11.07
N GLY A 7 29.24 25.88 -12.24
CA GLY A 7 28.10 25.24 -12.92
C GLY A 7 27.99 23.73 -12.74
N GLY A 8 28.97 23.08 -12.10
CA GLY A 8 29.04 21.61 -12.04
C GLY A 8 28.14 20.95 -10.99
N LEU A 9 27.74 21.67 -9.94
CA LEU A 9 27.04 21.06 -8.79
C LEU A 9 25.51 21.11 -8.91
N LEU A 10 24.94 21.93 -9.80
CA LEU A 10 23.48 22.09 -9.93
C LEU A 10 22.82 21.14 -10.94
N ALA A 11 23.60 20.47 -11.80
CA ALA A 11 23.05 19.59 -12.84
C ALA A 11 22.69 18.17 -12.35
N LEU A 12 23.09 17.78 -11.14
CA LEU A 12 22.90 16.41 -10.65
C LEU A 12 21.56 16.18 -9.92
N ILE A 13 20.78 17.24 -9.66
CA ILE A 13 19.56 17.17 -8.82
C ILE A 13 18.29 16.94 -9.66
N THR A 14 18.34 17.13 -10.99
CA THR A 14 17.14 17.09 -11.85
C THR A 14 16.69 15.70 -12.30
N LEU A 15 17.34 14.62 -11.84
CA LEU A 15 16.93 13.24 -12.15
C LEU A 15 16.29 12.49 -10.97
N LEU A 16 15.92 13.17 -9.88
CA LEU A 16 15.04 12.56 -8.87
C LEU A 16 13.61 12.49 -9.41
N SER A 17 13.35 11.54 -10.30
CA SER A 17 11.99 11.06 -10.55
C SER A 17 11.47 10.47 -9.23
N ALA A 18 10.65 11.26 -8.53
CA ALA A 18 10.13 10.94 -7.21
C ALA A 18 9.07 9.81 -7.31
N CYS A 19 9.53 8.57 -7.39
CA CYS A 19 8.73 7.39 -7.04
C CYS A 19 8.70 7.30 -5.52
N THR A 20 7.53 7.52 -4.91
CA THR A 20 7.34 7.37 -3.47
C THR A 20 6.52 6.12 -3.20
N SER A 21 6.98 5.29 -2.27
CA SER A 21 6.26 4.14 -1.76
C SER A 21 6.28 4.20 -0.24
N THR A 22 5.12 4.03 0.37
CA THR A 22 4.94 4.13 1.83
C THR A 22 4.22 2.89 2.34
N GLY A 23 4.68 2.35 3.47
CA GLY A 23 4.16 1.13 4.07
C GLY A 23 4.81 -0.15 3.51
N ASN A 24 4.38 -1.30 4.01
CA ASN A 24 4.86 -2.61 3.56
C ASN A 24 3.92 -3.16 2.49
N SER A 25 4.46 -3.56 1.34
CA SER A 25 3.70 -4.38 0.39
C SER A 25 3.38 -5.72 1.04
N PHE A 26 2.17 -6.22 0.83
CA PHE A 26 1.72 -7.50 1.39
C PHE A 26 1.08 -8.37 0.31
N ASP A 27 1.13 -9.69 0.49
CA ASP A 27 0.60 -10.64 -0.49
C ASP A 27 -0.94 -10.66 -0.48
N LEU A 28 -1.53 -10.16 -1.57
CA LEU A 28 -2.97 -10.12 -1.75
C LEU A 28 -3.59 -11.51 -1.97
N ASN A 29 -2.84 -12.45 -2.55
CA ASN A 29 -3.34 -13.80 -2.82
C ASN A 29 -3.49 -14.59 -1.51
N ALA A 30 -2.59 -14.32 -0.55
CA ALA A 30 -2.61 -14.93 0.77
C ALA A 30 -3.82 -14.53 1.63
N ILE A 31 -4.56 -13.46 1.26
CA ILE A 31 -5.80 -13.06 1.95
C ILE A 31 -6.83 -14.20 1.93
N GLN A 32 -6.89 -14.99 0.85
CA GLN A 32 -7.80 -16.12 0.73
C GLN A 32 -7.44 -17.29 1.66
N ALA A 33 -6.20 -17.34 2.15
CA ALA A 33 -5.73 -18.35 3.09
C ALA A 33 -6.00 -17.98 4.56
N LEU A 34 -6.45 -16.75 4.84
CA LEU A 34 -6.84 -16.32 6.19
C LEU A 34 -8.15 -17.02 6.60
N GLN A 35 -8.14 -17.66 7.76
CA GLN A 35 -9.27 -18.42 8.29
C GLN A 35 -9.75 -17.80 9.60
N VAL A 36 -11.00 -17.34 9.60
CA VAL A 36 -11.66 -16.82 10.80
C VAL A 36 -11.78 -17.93 11.84
N GLY A 37 -11.45 -17.60 13.09
CA GLY A 37 -11.45 -18.50 14.24
C GLY A 37 -10.20 -19.40 14.33
N GLN A 38 -9.27 -19.34 13.37
CA GLN A 38 -8.10 -20.21 13.35
C GLN A 38 -6.79 -19.44 13.14
N THR A 39 -6.78 -18.47 12.23
CA THR A 39 -5.57 -17.72 11.92
C THR A 39 -5.19 -16.83 13.09
N THR A 40 -3.99 -17.04 13.63
CA THR A 40 -3.42 -16.16 14.65
C THR A 40 -2.77 -14.94 14.02
N LYS A 41 -2.52 -13.90 14.83
CA LYS A 41 -1.76 -12.72 14.39
C LYS A 41 -0.42 -13.09 13.72
N GLN A 42 0.35 -13.97 14.35
CA GLN A 42 1.66 -14.36 13.84
C GLN A 42 1.54 -15.13 12.51
N GLN A 43 0.53 -16.00 12.37
CA GLN A 43 0.25 -16.66 11.11
C GLN A 43 -0.16 -15.67 10.02
N ALA A 44 -0.99 -14.67 10.34
CA ALA A 44 -1.37 -13.63 9.39
C ALA A 44 -0.13 -12.85 8.89
N VAL A 45 0.79 -12.47 9.77
CA VAL A 45 2.07 -11.83 9.40
C VAL A 45 2.88 -12.70 8.45
N THR A 46 3.02 -13.99 8.76
CA THR A 46 3.74 -14.95 7.91
C THR A 46 3.08 -15.13 6.55
N LEU A 47 1.75 -15.29 6.52
CA LEU A 47 0.97 -15.49 5.29
C LEU A 47 1.04 -14.25 4.39
N LEU A 48 0.86 -13.07 4.97
CA LEU A 48 0.87 -11.78 4.25
C LEU A 48 2.29 -11.30 3.92
N GLN A 49 3.32 -11.96 4.49
CA GLN A 49 4.74 -11.63 4.37
C GLN A 49 5.06 -10.18 4.75
N ALA A 50 4.29 -9.62 5.69
CA ALA A 50 4.39 -8.23 6.09
C ALA A 50 3.87 -8.03 7.51
N GLU A 51 4.47 -7.09 8.23
CA GLU A 51 3.96 -6.59 9.50
C GLU A 51 2.85 -5.54 9.27
N PRO A 52 1.83 -5.46 10.15
CA PRO A 52 0.89 -4.35 10.19
C PRO A 52 1.61 -3.02 10.35
N VAL A 53 1.10 -2.01 9.67
CA VAL A 53 1.57 -0.62 9.84
C VAL A 53 0.94 0.05 11.06
N ASN A 54 -0.16 -0.49 11.60
CA ASN A 54 -0.81 0.05 12.79
C ASN A 54 -1.69 -0.99 13.52
N TYR A 55 -1.94 -0.73 14.80
CA TYR A 55 -2.85 -1.50 15.66
C TYR A 55 -3.83 -0.56 16.37
N TYR A 56 -5.12 -0.89 16.33
CA TYR A 56 -6.17 -0.16 17.05
C TYR A 56 -6.78 -1.05 18.13
N HIS A 57 -6.42 -0.80 19.38
CA HIS A 57 -6.88 -1.62 20.52
C HIS A 57 -8.26 -1.20 21.01
N GLN A 58 -9.08 -2.18 21.39
CA GLN A 58 -10.40 -2.01 21.98
C GLN A 58 -10.36 -2.35 23.48
N SER A 59 -11.33 -1.84 24.25
CA SER A 59 -11.39 -2.02 25.71
C SER A 59 -11.67 -3.46 26.16
N ASN A 60 -12.27 -4.27 25.29
CA ASN A 60 -12.53 -5.71 25.52
C ASN A 60 -11.29 -6.60 25.23
N GLY A 61 -10.13 -6.01 24.91
CA GLY A 61 -8.91 -6.74 24.56
C GLY A 61 -8.80 -7.16 23.10
N ALA A 62 -9.87 -7.02 22.31
CA ALA A 62 -9.79 -7.17 20.86
C ALA A 62 -9.02 -6.00 20.24
N TYR A 63 -8.55 -6.18 19.01
CA TYR A 63 -7.85 -5.12 18.29
C TYR A 63 -7.94 -5.31 16.78
N LEU A 64 -7.78 -4.20 16.06
CA LEU A 64 -7.65 -4.20 14.61
C LEU A 64 -6.18 -4.07 14.24
N ALA A 65 -5.70 -4.90 13.32
CA ALA A 65 -4.39 -4.75 12.71
C ALA A 65 -4.54 -4.29 11.25
N LEU A 66 -3.85 -3.23 10.91
CA LEU A 66 -3.92 -2.57 9.60
C LEU A 66 -2.66 -2.89 8.79
N TRP A 67 -2.85 -3.46 7.61
CA TRP A 67 -1.85 -3.47 6.55
C TRP A 67 -2.24 -2.42 5.51
N ARG A 68 -1.34 -1.49 5.20
CA ARG A 68 -1.54 -0.46 4.19
C ARG A 68 -0.30 -0.34 3.33
N PHE A 69 -0.51 -0.29 2.02
CA PHE A 69 0.52 -0.03 1.03
C PHE A 69 0.04 1.05 0.07
N THR A 70 0.84 2.10 -0.10
CA THR A 70 0.59 3.17 -1.05
C THR A 70 1.78 3.33 -1.97
N LYS A 71 1.53 3.44 -3.28
CA LYS A 71 2.53 3.75 -4.30
C LYS A 71 2.03 4.86 -5.19
N THR A 72 2.86 5.89 -5.36
CA THR A 72 2.59 7.01 -6.26
C THR A 72 3.69 7.12 -7.30
N VAL A 73 3.31 7.08 -8.58
CA VAL A 73 4.24 7.25 -9.70
C VAL A 73 3.84 8.53 -10.45
N LEU A 74 4.59 9.60 -10.20
CA LEU A 74 4.28 10.95 -10.72
C LEU A 74 4.43 11.08 -12.24
N THR A 75 5.25 10.24 -12.88
CA THR A 75 5.46 10.27 -14.33
C THR A 75 4.24 9.81 -15.14
N ASP A 76 3.28 9.13 -14.51
CA ASP A 76 2.11 8.54 -15.17
C ASP A 76 0.82 8.70 -14.34
N ALA A 77 0.86 9.57 -13.30
CA ALA A 77 -0.23 9.78 -12.33
C ALA A 77 -0.85 8.50 -11.73
N VAL A 78 -0.08 7.41 -11.63
CA VAL A 78 -0.58 6.14 -11.08
C VAL A 78 -0.56 6.22 -9.55
N TYR A 79 -1.75 6.15 -8.97
CA TYR A 79 -1.97 6.03 -7.54
C TYR A 79 -2.51 4.64 -7.22
N ILE A 80 -1.76 3.86 -6.44
CA ILE A 80 -2.20 2.55 -5.95
C ILE A 80 -2.25 2.63 -4.43
N GLU A 81 -3.43 2.35 -3.88
CA GLU A 81 -3.63 2.20 -2.44
C GLU A 81 -4.28 0.85 -2.17
N ARG A 82 -3.71 0.12 -1.22
CA ARG A 82 -4.19 -1.19 -0.78
C ARG A 82 -4.25 -1.20 0.73
N GLU A 83 -5.40 -1.57 1.26
CA GLU A 83 -5.65 -1.65 2.69
C GLU A 83 -6.33 -2.97 3.06
N LEU A 84 -5.79 -3.63 4.07
CA LEU A 84 -6.38 -4.81 4.69
C LEU A 84 -6.50 -4.55 6.19
N LEU A 85 -7.70 -4.70 6.73
CA LEU A 85 -7.99 -4.50 8.14
C LEU A 85 -8.55 -5.79 8.73
N LEU A 86 -7.81 -6.38 9.64
CA LEU A 86 -8.15 -7.64 10.30
C LEU A 86 -8.48 -7.36 11.77
N GLU A 87 -9.57 -7.94 12.27
CA GLU A 87 -9.93 -7.91 13.68
C GLU A 87 -9.48 -9.20 14.36
N PHE A 88 -8.76 -9.06 15.46
CA PHE A 88 -8.34 -10.15 16.32
C PHE A 88 -9.01 -10.00 17.69
N ASP A 89 -9.35 -11.13 18.31
CA ASP A 89 -9.85 -11.16 19.69
C ASP A 89 -8.71 -10.99 20.72
N SER A 90 -9.08 -11.04 22.00
CA SER A 90 -8.15 -11.02 23.13
C SER A 90 -7.22 -12.24 23.19
N HIS A 91 -7.50 -13.30 22.42
CA HIS A 91 -6.64 -14.47 22.26
C HIS A 91 -5.73 -14.37 21.02
N HIS A 92 -5.70 -13.22 20.34
CA HIS A 92 -4.94 -12.97 19.12
C HIS A 92 -5.35 -13.85 17.93
N THR A 93 -6.60 -14.31 17.91
CA THR A 93 -7.20 -15.11 16.84
C THR A 93 -8.06 -14.22 15.96
N LEU A 94 -7.98 -14.42 14.64
CA LEU A 94 -8.74 -13.65 13.65
C LEU A 94 -10.23 -13.90 13.84
N VAL A 95 -11.01 -12.85 14.07
CA VAL A 95 -12.48 -12.94 14.21
C VAL A 95 -13.23 -12.31 13.05
N ALA A 96 -12.63 -11.35 12.35
CA ALA A 96 -13.26 -10.75 11.18
C ALA A 96 -12.24 -10.10 10.24
N ILE A 97 -12.56 -10.11 8.94
CA ILE A 97 -11.91 -9.25 7.94
C ILE A 97 -12.79 -8.02 7.78
N LYS A 98 -12.38 -6.87 8.32
CA LYS A 98 -13.17 -5.62 8.32
C LYS A 98 -13.05 -4.84 7.02
N LYS A 99 -11.90 -4.90 6.37
CA LYS A 99 -11.64 -4.25 5.08
C LYS A 99 -10.70 -5.11 4.25
N GLN A 100 -10.99 -5.24 2.96
CA GLN A 100 -10.10 -5.89 1.99
C GLN A 100 -9.70 -4.86 0.92
N PRO A 101 -8.51 -5.03 0.32
CA PRO A 101 -8.08 -4.18 -0.77
C PRO A 101 -9.00 -4.42 -1.98
N SER A 102 -9.55 -3.34 -2.53
CA SER A 102 -10.29 -3.40 -3.77
C SER A 102 -9.35 -3.70 -4.93
N VAL A 103 -9.81 -4.50 -5.89
CA VAL A 103 -9.14 -4.60 -7.19
C VAL A 103 -9.33 -3.24 -7.86
N TYR A 104 -8.24 -2.48 -8.02
CA TYR A 104 -8.27 -1.25 -8.78
C TYR A 104 -8.66 -1.59 -10.23
N HIS A 105 -9.86 -1.18 -10.63
CA HIS A 105 -10.26 -1.11 -12.03
C HIS A 105 -9.90 0.29 -12.49
N PRO A 106 -8.85 0.51 -13.29
CA PRO A 106 -8.70 1.79 -13.97
C PRO A 106 -9.96 1.98 -14.81
N GLU A 107 -10.78 2.97 -14.46
CA GLU A 107 -11.81 3.43 -15.39
C GLU A 107 -11.07 3.81 -16.68
N PRO A 108 -11.43 3.24 -17.84
CA PRO A 108 -10.78 3.61 -19.09
C PRO A 108 -10.96 5.11 -19.24
N THR A 109 -9.85 5.86 -19.27
CA THR A 109 -9.88 7.29 -19.59
C THR A 109 -10.75 7.47 -20.82
N PRO A 110 -11.79 8.31 -20.79
CA PRO A 110 -12.59 8.61 -21.97
C PRO A 110 -11.63 8.96 -23.10
N VAL A 111 -11.59 8.12 -24.14
CA VAL A 111 -10.82 8.45 -25.34
C VAL A 111 -11.54 9.63 -25.93
N GLU A 112 -11.00 10.84 -25.72
CA GLU A 112 -11.51 12.05 -26.33
C GLU A 112 -11.60 11.78 -27.83
N PRO A 113 -12.82 11.81 -28.43
CA PRO A 113 -12.96 11.51 -29.84
C PRO A 113 -12.08 12.52 -30.58
N ARG A 114 -11.04 12.01 -31.25
CA ARG A 114 -10.21 12.81 -32.14
C ARG A 114 -11.16 13.42 -33.17
N LEU A 115 -11.52 14.68 -32.97
CA LEU A 115 -12.21 15.49 -33.96
C LEU A 115 -11.20 15.79 -35.08
N GLY A 116 -10.87 14.76 -35.87
CA GLY A 116 -10.24 14.88 -37.19
C GLY A 116 -11.39 14.91 -38.19
N ARG A 117 -11.74 16.08 -38.73
CA ARG A 117 -11.10 16.78 -39.84
C ARG A 117 -11.38 16.07 -41.17
#